data_AF-A0A6C0IZ34-F1
#
_entry.id   AF-A0A6C0IZ34-F1
#
_cell.length_a   1.000
_cell.length_b   1.000
_cell.length_c   1.000
_cell.angle_alpha   90.00
_cell.angle_beta   90.00
_cell.angle_gamma   90.00
#
_symmetry.space_group_name_H-M   'P 1'
#
loop_
_entity.id
_entity.type
_entity.pdbx_description
1 polymer ?
#
loop_
_entity_poly.entity_id
_entity_poly.type
_entity_poly.pdbx_seq_one_letter_code
_entity_poly.pdbx_strand_id
1 'polypeptide(L)'
;MLSFLYRLVTSAWPLKRIYAASSPVPDLEDGWIAVVSDVEDKLTDERKAQVDAELALLRRRNSGGDRAFILDRVREVFSKRDLSDLTRIVLPADLRRKIYKDVFTRLSPDWLDRIKRIYPDLVDFEANWTPSAYEKNLLGQMIDMAEQTGPDSLSASGLAKMLKNVHLCVTQSLSPLINSSVAPTDSESLLEMLAMSIAPIVDLWLTTARNSQESLSRQGQLPSKWTRELEEREKQLLEKKATGQIDARFVDGEEDELRKRYITRDRIERGLLVSHESMMERQKLIQERLQGRKKKDREKEAIEVAPTNFKERQAQLAKLLKR
;
A
#
# COMPACT_ATOMS: atom_id res chain seq x y z
N MET A 1 -2.50 40.32 -15.91
CA MET A 1 -1.04 40.45 -16.12
C MET A 1 -0.44 39.44 -17.09
N LEU A 2 -0.89 38.18 -17.14
CA LEU A 2 -0.44 37.19 -18.15
C LEU A 2 -0.66 37.64 -19.62
N SER A 3 -1.70 38.42 -19.89
CA SER A 3 -1.94 39.06 -21.19
C SER A 3 -0.87 40.10 -21.59
N PHE A 4 -0.24 40.76 -20.61
CA PHE A 4 0.75 41.81 -20.86
C PHE A 4 2.14 41.22 -21.15
N LEU A 5 2.56 40.21 -20.38
CA LEU A 5 3.82 39.49 -20.62
C LEU A 5 3.77 38.64 -21.89
N TYR A 6 2.63 38.00 -22.20
CA TYR A 6 2.47 37.26 -23.45
C TYR A 6 2.45 38.20 -24.67
N ARG A 7 1.88 39.41 -24.55
CA ARG A 7 1.95 40.43 -25.61
C ARG A 7 3.35 41.02 -25.80
N LEU A 8 4.14 41.16 -24.74
CA LEU A 8 5.54 41.61 -24.84
C LEU A 8 6.43 40.55 -25.51
N VAL A 9 6.23 39.27 -25.18
CA VAL A 9 7.00 38.15 -25.76
C VAL A 9 6.62 37.89 -27.22
N THR A 10 5.35 38.07 -27.59
CA THR A 10 4.89 37.85 -28.97
C THR A 10 5.05 39.06 -29.90
N SER A 11 5.06 40.30 -29.37
CA SER A 11 5.34 41.51 -30.17
C SER A 11 6.83 41.68 -30.51
N ALA A 12 7.73 41.01 -29.79
CA ALA A 12 9.15 40.96 -30.10
C ALA A 12 9.51 39.94 -31.22
N TRP A 13 8.52 39.30 -31.84
CA TRP A 13 8.71 38.22 -32.81
C TRP A 13 8.41 38.53 -34.30
N PRO A 14 8.84 39.67 -34.88
CA PRO A 14 9.03 39.76 -36.32
C PRO A 14 10.50 39.95 -36.69
N LEU A 15 11.43 39.17 -36.12
CA LEU A 15 12.85 39.23 -36.54
C LEU A 15 13.48 37.87 -36.87
N LYS A 16 12.68 36.81 -37.03
CA LYS A 16 13.18 35.51 -37.47
C LYS A 16 13.38 35.36 -38.99
N ARG A 17 13.41 36.47 -39.74
CA ARG A 17 13.56 36.42 -41.21
C ARG A 17 14.65 37.30 -41.83
N ILE A 18 15.49 37.99 -41.05
CA ILE A 18 16.53 38.85 -41.64
C ILE A 18 17.97 38.44 -41.30
N TYR A 19 18.24 37.66 -40.25
CA TYR A 19 19.61 37.23 -39.94
C TYR A 19 19.80 35.73 -40.12
N ALA A 20 19.77 35.32 -41.40
CA ALA A 20 20.37 34.07 -41.86
C ALA A 20 21.67 34.39 -42.63
N ALA A 21 22.62 35.04 -41.97
CA ALA A 21 24.02 35.10 -42.40
C ALA A 21 24.90 35.76 -41.32
N SER A 22 26.04 35.13 -41.05
CA SER A 22 27.27 35.64 -40.40
C SER A 22 27.33 35.74 -38.86
N SER A 23 28.29 34.95 -38.34
CA SER A 23 28.98 34.93 -37.03
C SER A 23 28.23 34.57 -35.73
N PRO A 24 28.89 33.83 -34.81
CA PRO A 24 28.38 33.57 -33.47
C PRO A 24 28.52 34.86 -32.64
N VAL A 25 27.42 35.42 -32.16
CA VAL A 25 27.42 36.59 -31.27
C VAL A 25 27.65 36.10 -29.83
N PRO A 26 28.79 36.43 -29.18
CA PRO A 26 29.08 36.00 -27.80
C PRO A 26 28.28 36.76 -26.73
N ASP A 27 27.57 37.84 -27.08
CA ASP A 27 27.08 38.82 -26.09
C ASP A 27 25.60 38.67 -25.68
N LEU A 28 24.93 37.58 -26.07
CA LEU A 28 23.54 37.36 -25.67
C LEU A 28 23.43 36.98 -24.19
N GLU A 29 24.33 36.16 -23.66
CA GLU A 29 24.32 35.80 -22.23
C GLU A 29 24.62 37.00 -21.33
N ASP A 30 25.61 37.82 -21.68
CA ASP A 30 25.93 39.03 -20.92
C ASP A 30 24.80 40.07 -21.00
N GLY A 31 24.13 40.18 -22.15
CA GLY A 31 22.93 40.99 -22.30
C GLY A 31 21.74 40.49 -21.45
N TRP A 32 21.56 39.18 -21.34
CA TRP A 32 20.52 38.60 -20.46
C TRP A 32 20.86 38.77 -18.98
N ILE A 33 22.12 38.61 -18.59
CA ILE A 33 22.57 38.82 -17.21
C ILE A 33 22.39 40.28 -16.80
N ALA A 34 22.71 41.24 -17.69
CA ALA A 34 22.49 42.66 -17.44
C ALA A 34 20.99 43.01 -17.31
N VAL A 35 20.13 42.45 -18.17
CA VAL A 35 18.67 42.66 -18.09
C VAL A 35 18.07 42.03 -16.83
N VAL A 36 18.54 40.85 -16.41
CA VAL A 36 18.11 40.21 -15.15
C VAL A 36 18.58 41.02 -13.95
N SER A 37 19.83 41.48 -13.92
CA SER A 37 20.37 42.33 -12.84
C SER A 37 19.64 43.67 -12.75
N ASP A 38 19.34 44.32 -13.87
CA ASP A 38 18.64 45.61 -13.90
C ASP A 38 17.14 45.47 -13.53
N VAL A 39 16.54 44.29 -13.72
CA VAL A 39 15.21 43.95 -13.23
C VAL A 39 15.23 43.60 -11.73
N GLU A 40 16.27 42.91 -11.24
CA GLU A 40 16.49 42.60 -9.83
C GLU A 40 16.78 43.85 -8.98
N ASP A 41 17.47 44.85 -9.55
CA ASP A 41 17.73 46.15 -8.92
C ASP A 41 16.52 47.08 -8.95
N LYS A 42 15.60 46.93 -9.92
CA LYS A 42 14.36 47.73 -10.05
C LYS A 42 13.14 47.13 -9.35
N LEU A 43 13.26 45.93 -8.81
CA LEU A 43 12.22 45.31 -7.97
C LEU A 43 12.32 45.88 -6.55
N THR A 44 11.35 46.73 -6.17
CA THR A 44 11.20 47.21 -4.78
C THR A 44 11.05 46.02 -3.82
N ASP A 45 11.50 46.17 -2.57
CA ASP A 45 11.44 45.10 -1.56
C ASP A 45 10.02 44.53 -1.37
N GLU A 46 9.00 45.38 -1.50
CA GLU A 46 7.59 44.97 -1.48
C GLU A 46 7.21 44.05 -2.65
N ARG A 47 7.81 44.27 -3.83
CA ARG A 47 7.55 43.51 -5.05
C ARG A 47 8.39 42.23 -5.09
N LYS A 48 9.59 42.23 -4.49
CA LYS A 48 10.34 41.01 -4.17
C LYS A 48 9.56 40.15 -3.17
N ALA A 49 9.04 40.74 -2.09
CA ALA A 49 8.18 40.04 -1.13
C ALA A 49 6.89 39.51 -1.77
N GLN A 50 6.29 40.24 -2.72
CA GLN A 50 5.12 39.79 -3.46
C GLN A 50 5.44 38.63 -4.41
N VAL A 51 6.58 38.69 -5.12
CA VAL A 51 7.05 37.59 -5.98
C VAL A 51 7.45 36.37 -5.14
N ASP A 52 8.05 36.55 -3.96
CA ASP A 52 8.37 35.46 -3.04
C ASP A 52 7.11 34.84 -2.42
N ALA A 53 6.09 35.66 -2.12
CA ALA A 53 4.78 35.17 -1.69
C ALA A 53 4.06 34.40 -2.81
N GLU A 54 4.12 34.89 -4.05
CA GLU A 54 3.58 34.17 -5.22
C GLU A 54 4.37 32.89 -5.52
N LEU A 55 5.71 32.90 -5.39
CA LEU A 55 6.54 31.70 -5.51
C LEU A 55 6.30 30.71 -4.37
N ALA A 56 6.03 31.16 -3.15
CA ALA A 56 5.63 30.33 -2.03
C ALA A 56 4.24 29.72 -2.26
N LEU A 57 3.30 30.49 -2.81
CA LEU A 57 1.99 30.00 -3.24
C LEU A 57 2.10 29.01 -4.41
N LEU A 58 3.02 29.22 -5.35
CA LEU A 58 3.31 28.30 -6.46
C LEU A 58 4.04 27.03 -6.00
N ARG A 59 4.92 27.12 -4.99
CA ARG A 59 5.56 25.97 -4.33
C ARG A 59 4.58 25.18 -3.47
N ARG A 60 3.56 25.84 -2.89
CA ARG A 60 2.39 25.19 -2.28
C ARG A 60 1.49 24.55 -3.33
N ARG A 61 1.22 25.23 -4.46
CA ARG A 61 0.39 24.73 -5.58
C ARG A 61 1.02 23.56 -6.33
N ASN A 62 2.33 23.57 -6.50
CA ASN A 62 3.06 22.42 -7.03
C ASN A 62 3.16 21.39 -5.92
N SER A 63 2.36 20.33 -6.04
CA SER A 63 2.23 19.05 -5.29
C SER A 63 3.35 18.49 -4.37
N GLY A 64 4.51 19.13 -4.25
CA GLY A 64 5.53 18.91 -3.23
C GLY A 64 5.14 19.39 -1.83
N GLY A 65 4.28 20.41 -1.69
CA GLY A 65 3.82 20.92 -0.40
C GLY A 65 3.09 19.88 0.46
N ASP A 66 2.06 19.24 -0.10
CA ASP A 66 1.28 18.21 0.61
C ASP A 66 2.15 17.01 1.02
N ARG A 67 3.06 16.60 0.13
CA ARG A 67 3.99 15.52 0.41
C ARG A 67 4.94 15.89 1.54
N ALA A 68 5.47 17.11 1.53
CA ALA A 68 6.36 17.60 2.58
C ALA A 68 5.63 17.68 3.92
N PHE A 69 4.42 18.23 3.94
CA PHE A 69 3.58 18.29 5.13
C PHE A 69 3.36 16.89 5.75
N ILE A 70 2.90 15.92 4.96
CA ILE A 70 2.68 14.56 5.44
C ILE A 70 4.02 13.94 5.89
N LEU A 71 5.09 14.13 5.12
CA LEU A 71 6.41 13.56 5.45
C LEU A 71 6.93 14.08 6.79
N ASP A 72 6.74 15.37 7.09
CA ASP A 72 7.16 15.97 8.35
C ASP A 72 6.33 15.42 9.52
N ARG A 73 5.02 15.23 9.34
CA ARG A 73 4.17 14.55 10.35
C ARG A 73 4.56 13.09 10.57
N VAL A 74 4.91 12.38 9.49
CA VAL A 74 5.40 11.00 9.59
C VAL A 74 6.73 10.96 10.35
N ARG A 75 7.67 11.86 10.05
CA ARG A 75 8.95 11.99 10.75
C ARG A 75 8.76 12.30 12.24
N GLU A 76 7.83 13.19 12.57
CA GLU A 76 7.49 13.52 13.95
C GLU A 76 7.05 12.26 14.72
N VAL A 77 6.12 11.48 14.16
CA VAL A 77 5.68 10.22 14.78
C VAL A 77 6.82 9.20 14.88
N PHE A 78 7.64 9.09 13.84
CA PHE A 78 8.78 8.18 13.81
C PHE A 78 9.82 8.53 14.88
N SER A 79 10.08 9.83 15.10
CA SER A 79 11.04 10.30 16.11
C SER A 79 10.64 9.96 17.55
N LYS A 80 9.33 9.78 17.80
CA LYS A 80 8.78 9.46 19.12
C LYS A 80 8.71 7.96 19.39
N ARG A 81 9.14 7.10 18.45
CA ARG A 81 8.96 5.65 18.52
C ARG A 81 10.28 4.92 18.42
N ASP A 82 10.35 3.81 19.14
CA ASP A 82 11.45 2.89 18.96
C ASP A 82 11.21 2.07 17.68
N LEU A 83 11.92 2.49 16.63
CA LEU A 83 11.85 1.93 15.29
C LEU A 83 12.99 0.95 14.98
N SER A 84 13.80 0.60 16.01
CA SER A 84 14.85 -0.43 15.94
C SER A 84 14.35 -1.65 15.15
N ASP A 85 15.17 -2.22 14.24
CA ASP A 85 15.03 -3.47 13.44
C ASP A 85 13.68 -3.85 12.78
N LEU A 86 12.54 -3.35 13.27
CA LEU A 86 11.17 -3.63 12.88
C LEU A 86 10.76 -2.87 11.63
N THR A 87 11.39 -1.74 11.34
CA THR A 87 11.16 -0.97 10.10
C THR A 87 11.64 -1.71 8.86
N ARG A 88 12.61 -2.62 9.01
CA ARG A 88 13.14 -3.45 7.92
C ARG A 88 12.28 -4.68 7.64
N ILE A 89 11.35 -5.00 8.53
CA ILE A 89 10.48 -6.17 8.38
C ILE A 89 9.46 -5.88 7.28
N VAL A 90 9.48 -6.73 6.26
CA VAL A 90 8.47 -6.74 5.21
C VAL A 90 7.26 -7.51 5.71
N LEU A 91 6.10 -6.86 5.72
CA LEU A 91 4.84 -7.51 6.07
C LEU A 91 4.15 -8.07 4.81
N PRO A 92 3.60 -9.31 4.86
CA PRO A 92 2.72 -9.84 3.83
C PRO A 92 1.59 -8.86 3.48
N ALA A 93 1.18 -8.86 2.21
CA ALA A 93 0.11 -7.97 1.72
C ALA A 93 -1.18 -8.06 2.55
N ASP A 94 -1.59 -9.28 2.93
CA ASP A 94 -2.80 -9.50 3.73
C ASP A 94 -2.74 -8.80 5.11
N LEU A 95 -1.57 -8.78 5.76
CA LEU A 95 -1.39 -8.11 7.04
C LEU A 95 -1.36 -6.58 6.88
N ARG A 96 -0.70 -6.08 5.83
CA ARG A 96 -0.68 -4.63 5.52
C ARG A 96 -2.08 -4.11 5.22
N ARG A 97 -2.83 -4.83 4.38
CA ARG A 97 -4.22 -4.55 4.06
C ARG A 97 -5.09 -4.51 5.31
N LYS A 98 -4.90 -5.47 6.22
CA LYS A 98 -5.61 -5.51 7.50
C LYS A 98 -5.29 -4.29 8.36
N ILE A 99 -4.02 -3.88 8.47
CA ILE A 99 -3.62 -2.68 9.21
C ILE A 99 -4.35 -1.44 8.67
N TYR A 100 -4.31 -1.21 7.35
CA TYR A 100 -4.97 -0.04 6.75
C TYR A 100 -6.48 -0.08 6.94
N LYS A 101 -7.10 -1.26 6.73
CA LYS A 101 -8.53 -1.46 6.94
C LYS A 101 -8.93 -1.15 8.38
N ASP A 102 -8.22 -1.69 9.36
CA ASP A 102 -8.55 -1.53 10.79
C ASP A 102 -8.40 -0.06 11.21
N VAL A 103 -7.34 0.63 10.78
CA VAL A 103 -7.16 2.06 11.08
C VAL A 103 -8.20 2.93 10.40
N PHE A 104 -8.41 2.76 9.09
CA PHE A 104 -9.31 3.63 8.33
C PHE A 104 -10.75 3.42 8.76
N THR A 105 -11.16 2.18 9.02
CA THR A 105 -12.51 1.91 9.55
C THR A 105 -12.71 2.54 10.92
N ARG A 106 -11.68 2.52 11.78
CA ARG A 106 -11.76 3.12 13.12
C ARG A 106 -11.86 4.65 13.08
N LEU A 107 -11.11 5.30 12.19
CA LEU A 107 -11.07 6.77 12.07
C LEU A 107 -12.16 7.33 11.14
N SER A 108 -12.81 6.47 10.36
CA SER A 108 -13.84 6.84 9.39
C SER A 108 -14.96 7.73 9.94
N PRO A 109 -15.53 7.48 11.14
CA PRO A 109 -16.57 8.36 11.69
C PRO A 109 -16.07 9.79 11.95
N ASP A 110 -14.91 9.92 12.61
CA ASP A 110 -14.31 11.24 12.92
C ASP A 110 -13.94 12.01 11.64
N TRP A 111 -13.51 11.29 10.61
CA TRP A 111 -13.19 11.87 9.30
C TRP A 111 -14.44 12.37 8.59
N LEU A 112 -15.51 11.58 8.59
CA LEU A 112 -16.79 12.00 8.02
C LEU A 112 -17.32 13.26 8.71
N ASP A 113 -17.27 13.31 10.04
CA ASP A 113 -17.70 14.49 10.81
C ASP A 113 -16.88 15.73 10.46
N ARG A 114 -15.57 15.60 10.27
CA ARG A 114 -14.71 16.70 9.83
C ARG A 114 -15.07 17.17 8.43
N ILE A 115 -15.29 16.24 7.49
CA ILE A 115 -15.68 16.59 6.12
C ILE A 115 -17.02 17.31 6.10
N LYS A 116 -18.01 16.86 6.88
CA LYS A 116 -19.31 17.54 7.02
C LYS A 116 -19.19 18.94 7.61
N ARG A 117 -18.21 19.20 8.49
CA ARG A 117 -17.96 20.55 9.00
C ARG A 117 -17.34 21.48 7.97
N ILE A 118 -16.47 20.95 7.11
CA ILE A 118 -15.86 21.70 6.01
C ILE A 118 -16.91 21.97 4.92
N TYR A 119 -17.76 20.98 4.64
CA TYR A 119 -18.77 21.00 3.58
C TYR A 119 -20.15 20.62 4.14
N PRO A 120 -20.84 21.55 4.83
CA PRO A 120 -22.13 21.27 5.47
C PRO A 120 -23.25 20.95 4.48
N ASP A 121 -23.12 21.42 3.24
CA ASP A 121 -24.14 21.24 2.19
C ASP A 121 -24.12 19.84 1.55
N LEU A 122 -23.18 18.97 1.93
CA LEU A 122 -23.03 17.61 1.40
C LEU A 122 -23.98 16.61 2.10
N VAL A 123 -25.28 16.82 1.96
CA VAL A 123 -26.34 16.03 2.63
C VAL A 123 -26.29 14.53 2.27
N ASP A 124 -25.88 14.18 1.04
CA ASP A 124 -25.85 12.80 0.54
C ASP A 124 -24.47 12.13 0.58
N PHE A 125 -23.43 12.82 1.07
CA PHE A 125 -22.06 12.29 1.02
C PHE A 125 -21.85 11.07 1.94
N GLU A 126 -22.60 10.96 3.02
CA GLU A 126 -22.51 9.83 3.95
C GLU A 126 -22.83 8.47 3.30
N ALA A 127 -23.78 8.46 2.36
CA ALA A 127 -24.12 7.26 1.59
C ALA A 127 -22.96 6.78 0.71
N ASN A 128 -22.13 7.71 0.22
CA ASN A 128 -20.94 7.42 -0.57
C ASN A 128 -19.69 7.15 0.29
N TRP A 129 -19.74 7.44 1.59
CA TRP A 129 -18.63 7.29 2.52
C TRP A 129 -18.54 5.89 3.11
N THR A 130 -19.65 5.40 3.68
CA THR A 130 -19.71 4.12 4.42
C THR A 130 -20.05 2.96 3.50
N PRO A 131 -19.37 1.81 3.56
CA PRO A 131 -19.51 0.72 2.57
C PRO A 131 -20.95 0.19 2.43
N SER A 132 -21.44 0.14 1.18
CA SER A 132 -22.70 -0.52 0.80
C SER A 132 -22.43 -1.98 0.39
N ALA A 133 -23.50 -2.79 0.29
CA ALA A 133 -23.38 -4.20 -0.07
C ALA A 133 -22.87 -4.45 -1.51
N TYR A 134 -22.99 -3.46 -2.40
CA TYR A 134 -22.80 -3.64 -3.85
C TYR A 134 -21.77 -2.70 -4.47
N GLU A 135 -21.37 -1.63 -3.78
CA GLU A 135 -20.42 -0.65 -4.31
C GLU A 135 -19.21 -0.45 -3.41
N LYS A 136 -18.05 -0.23 -4.04
CA LYS A 136 -16.83 0.17 -3.35
C LYS A 136 -16.90 1.66 -3.04
N ASN A 137 -17.38 1.95 -1.84
CA ASN A 137 -17.54 3.31 -1.33
C ASN A 137 -16.17 3.95 -1.04
N LEU A 138 -16.15 5.26 -0.76
CA LEU A 138 -14.90 6.03 -0.66
C LEU A 138 -13.93 5.41 0.36
N LEU A 139 -14.41 4.96 1.52
CA LEU A 139 -13.58 4.26 2.50
C LEU A 139 -12.91 3.01 1.91
N GLY A 140 -13.64 2.24 1.11
CA GLY A 140 -13.10 1.07 0.41
C GLY A 140 -12.04 1.44 -0.62
N GLN A 141 -12.26 2.52 -1.38
CA GLN A 141 -11.29 3.05 -2.35
C GLN A 141 -10.02 3.54 -1.65
N MET A 142 -10.14 4.20 -0.50
CA MET A 142 -9.00 4.63 0.31
C MET A 142 -8.18 3.44 0.80
N ILE A 143 -8.82 2.37 1.26
CA ILE A 143 -8.14 1.15 1.71
C ILE A 143 -7.42 0.47 0.53
N ASP A 144 -8.09 0.32 -0.61
CA ASP A 144 -7.49 -0.29 -1.81
C ASP A 144 -6.30 0.56 -2.32
N MET A 145 -6.42 1.89 -2.28
CA MET A 145 -5.34 2.81 -2.63
C MET A 145 -4.15 2.69 -1.66
N ALA A 146 -4.43 2.55 -0.37
CA ALA A 146 -3.42 2.34 0.65
C ALA A 146 -2.72 0.99 0.48
N GLU A 147 -3.45 -0.05 0.08
CA GLU A 147 -2.88 -1.38 -0.22
C GLU A 147 -1.94 -1.32 -1.43
N GLN A 148 -2.34 -0.65 -2.52
CA GLN A 148 -1.55 -0.56 -3.75
C GLN A 148 -0.32 0.34 -3.63
N THR A 149 -0.42 1.40 -2.82
CA THR A 149 0.63 2.44 -2.75
C THR A 149 1.38 2.48 -1.43
N GLY A 150 0.91 1.69 -0.47
CA GLY A 150 1.55 1.48 0.83
C GLY A 150 2.88 0.77 0.67
N PRO A 151 3.85 1.06 1.56
CA PRO A 151 5.16 0.44 1.44
C PRO A 151 5.13 -1.04 1.86
N ASP A 152 6.08 -1.82 1.38
CA ASP A 152 6.25 -3.23 1.79
C ASP A 152 6.90 -3.33 3.18
N SER A 153 7.84 -2.43 3.46
CA SER A 153 8.48 -2.22 4.75
C SER A 153 8.14 -0.85 5.31
N LEU A 154 8.09 -0.71 6.63
CA LEU A 154 7.68 0.55 7.23
C LEU A 154 8.74 1.65 6.99
N SER A 155 8.43 2.60 6.12
CA SER A 155 9.31 3.72 5.78
C SER A 155 8.56 5.05 5.77
N ALA A 156 9.22 6.12 6.21
CA ALA A 156 8.59 7.43 6.27
C ALA A 156 8.14 7.94 4.90
N SER A 157 8.99 7.80 3.88
CA SER A 157 8.64 8.20 2.51
C SER A 157 7.53 7.33 1.91
N GLY A 158 7.51 6.03 2.22
CA GLY A 158 6.48 5.11 1.75
C GLY A 158 5.10 5.46 2.32
N LEU A 159 5.05 5.64 3.64
CA LEU A 159 3.82 6.03 4.33
C LEU A 159 3.32 7.41 3.87
N ALA A 160 4.22 8.38 3.69
CA ALA A 160 3.86 9.70 3.20
C ALA A 160 3.30 9.67 1.77
N LYS A 161 3.90 8.86 0.88
CA LYS A 161 3.40 8.66 -0.49
C LYS A 161 2.01 8.04 -0.48
N MET A 162 1.80 7.01 0.33
CA MET A 162 0.51 6.34 0.48
C MET A 162 -0.58 7.31 0.95
N LEU A 163 -0.34 8.06 2.03
CA LEU A 163 -1.32 9.03 2.54
C LEU A 163 -1.60 10.16 1.55
N LYS A 164 -0.61 10.60 0.76
CA LYS A 164 -0.84 11.56 -0.32
C LYS A 164 -1.78 10.99 -1.39
N ASN A 165 -1.64 9.72 -1.77
CA ASN A 165 -2.55 9.11 -2.75
C ASN A 165 -3.96 8.94 -2.19
N VAL A 166 -4.08 8.63 -0.89
CA VAL A 166 -5.36 8.61 -0.18
C VAL A 166 -5.99 10.00 -0.15
N HIS A 167 -5.20 11.06 0.10
CA HIS A 167 -5.66 12.45 0.02
C HIS A 167 -6.16 12.82 -1.38
N LEU A 168 -5.43 12.41 -2.42
CA LEU A 168 -5.85 12.61 -3.80
C LEU A 168 -7.18 11.90 -4.10
N CYS A 169 -7.35 10.68 -3.60
CA CYS A 169 -8.60 9.94 -3.72
C CYS A 169 -9.78 10.71 -3.09
N VAL A 170 -9.62 11.20 -1.85
CA VAL A 170 -10.67 11.98 -1.17
C VAL A 170 -10.99 13.28 -1.92
N THR A 171 -9.98 14.05 -2.30
CA THR A 171 -10.20 15.33 -3.00
C THR A 171 -10.84 15.16 -4.38
N GLN A 172 -10.48 14.11 -5.12
CA GLN A 172 -11.11 13.76 -6.39
C GLN A 172 -12.55 13.33 -6.22
N SER A 173 -12.88 12.60 -5.15
CA SER A 173 -14.27 12.21 -4.87
C SER A 173 -15.14 13.37 -4.38
N LEU A 174 -14.55 14.38 -3.73
CA LEU A 174 -15.27 15.58 -3.28
C LEU A 174 -15.50 16.60 -4.39
N SER A 175 -14.55 16.74 -5.32
CA SER A 175 -14.61 17.72 -6.42
C SER A 175 -15.93 17.74 -7.22
N PRO A 176 -16.53 16.60 -7.64
CA PRO A 176 -17.80 16.62 -8.36
C PRO A 176 -18.99 17.01 -7.48
N LEU A 177 -18.90 16.86 -6.15
CA LEU A 177 -19.99 17.14 -5.23
C LEU A 177 -20.06 18.61 -4.85
N ILE A 178 -18.90 19.26 -4.72
CA ILE A 178 -18.79 20.68 -4.37
C ILE A 178 -18.91 21.60 -5.60
N ASN A 179 -19.15 21.04 -6.80
CA ASN A 179 -19.25 21.75 -8.09
C ASN A 179 -18.12 22.77 -8.35
N SER A 180 -16.96 22.55 -7.72
CA SER A 180 -15.82 23.47 -7.70
C SER A 180 -14.55 22.70 -7.33
N SER A 181 -13.38 23.34 -7.47
CA SER A 181 -12.13 22.75 -6.99
C SER A 181 -12.04 22.92 -5.48
N VAL A 182 -11.60 21.88 -4.77
CA VAL A 182 -11.31 21.92 -3.33
C VAL A 182 -10.40 23.12 -3.03
N ALA A 183 -10.84 23.99 -2.13
CA ALA A 183 -10.06 25.18 -1.76
C ALA A 183 -8.76 24.75 -1.04
N PRO A 184 -7.68 25.55 -1.14
CA PRO A 184 -6.40 25.21 -0.50
C PRO A 184 -6.52 25.00 1.01
N THR A 185 -7.32 25.82 1.70
CA THR A 185 -7.60 25.72 3.15
C THR A 185 -8.29 24.42 3.52
N ASP A 186 -9.20 23.96 2.68
CA ASP A 186 -9.94 22.72 2.91
C ASP A 186 -9.04 21.51 2.64
N SER A 187 -8.20 21.61 1.59
CA SER A 187 -7.19 20.60 1.29
C SER A 187 -6.21 20.41 2.46
N GLU A 188 -5.75 21.50 3.08
CA GLU A 188 -4.91 21.45 4.29
C GLU A 188 -5.65 20.77 5.45
N SER A 189 -6.93 21.09 5.67
CA SER A 189 -7.78 20.44 6.69
C SER A 189 -7.96 18.94 6.45
N LEU A 190 -8.10 18.52 5.18
CA LEU A 190 -8.16 17.11 4.79
C LEU A 190 -6.81 16.39 4.99
N LEU A 191 -5.68 17.08 4.78
CA LEU A 191 -4.35 16.53 5.09
C LEU A 191 -4.15 16.33 6.59
N GLU A 192 -4.58 17.28 7.42
CA GLU A 192 -4.55 17.14 8.88
C GLU A 192 -5.40 15.96 9.36
N MET A 193 -6.59 15.81 8.80
CA MET A 193 -7.47 14.66 9.05
C MET A 193 -6.75 13.33 8.76
N LEU A 194 -6.08 13.21 7.60
CA LEU A 194 -5.34 12.00 7.23
C LEU A 194 -4.09 11.79 8.09
N ALA A 195 -3.43 12.85 8.53
CA ALA A 195 -2.28 12.77 9.42
C ALA A 195 -2.62 12.08 10.76
N MET A 196 -3.89 12.11 11.21
CA MET A 196 -4.36 11.38 12.39
C MET A 196 -4.18 9.86 12.27
N SER A 197 -4.07 9.30 11.05
CA SER A 197 -3.85 7.86 10.84
C SER A 197 -2.39 7.42 10.99
N ILE A 198 -1.43 8.34 10.90
CA ILE A 198 0.01 8.00 10.89
C ILE A 198 0.39 7.20 12.14
N ALA A 199 0.05 7.72 13.31
CA ALA A 199 0.37 7.10 14.58
C ALA A 199 -0.28 5.70 14.74
N PRO A 200 -1.61 5.55 14.57
CA PRO A 200 -2.27 4.25 14.59
C PRO A 200 -1.68 3.23 13.61
N ILE A 201 -1.37 3.62 12.38
CA ILE A 201 -0.78 2.73 11.38
C ILE A 201 0.57 2.23 11.86
N VAL A 202 1.44 3.14 12.29
CA VAL A 202 2.78 2.78 12.74
C VAL A 202 2.72 1.89 14.00
N ASP A 203 1.76 2.09 14.92
CA ASP A 203 1.66 1.28 16.15
C ASP A 203 1.21 -0.15 15.84
N LEU A 204 0.16 -0.28 15.02
CA LEU A 204 -0.33 -1.58 14.58
C LEU A 204 0.69 -2.32 13.73
N TRP A 205 1.45 -1.59 12.90
CA TRP A 205 2.54 -2.17 12.12
C TRP A 205 3.62 -2.75 13.02
N LEU A 206 4.14 -1.98 13.98
CA LEU A 206 5.18 -2.44 14.89
C LEU A 206 4.68 -3.62 15.73
N THR A 207 3.43 -3.57 16.20
CA THR A 207 2.82 -4.67 16.96
C THR A 207 2.70 -5.94 16.11
N THR A 208 2.25 -5.81 14.87
CA THR A 208 2.11 -6.94 13.94
C THR A 208 3.46 -7.51 13.54
N ALA A 209 4.46 -6.66 13.34
CA ALA A 209 5.84 -7.07 13.05
C ALA A 209 6.45 -7.86 14.22
N ARG A 210 6.30 -7.38 15.47
CA ARG A 210 6.72 -8.11 16.68
C ARG A 210 6.03 -9.46 16.80
N ASN A 211 4.70 -9.48 16.68
CA ASN A 211 3.93 -10.71 16.77
C ASN A 211 4.29 -11.72 15.66
N SER A 212 4.61 -11.24 14.46
CA SER A 212 5.06 -12.09 13.36
C SER A 212 6.42 -12.74 13.65
N GLN A 213 7.38 -11.99 14.20
CA GLN A 213 8.68 -12.54 14.58
C GLN A 213 8.57 -13.52 15.75
N GLU A 214 7.78 -13.20 16.77
CA GLU A 214 7.49 -14.13 17.86
C GLU A 214 6.80 -15.39 17.36
N SER A 215 5.84 -15.27 16.44
CA SER A 215 5.15 -16.42 15.85
C SER A 215 6.09 -17.29 15.05
N LEU A 216 7.00 -16.71 14.26
CA LEU A 216 8.05 -17.45 13.56
C LEU A 216 8.98 -18.19 14.53
N SER A 217 9.35 -17.55 15.65
CA SER A 217 10.18 -18.20 16.69
C SER A 217 9.46 -19.35 17.41
N ARG A 218 8.12 -19.33 17.43
CA ARG A 218 7.27 -20.36 18.06
C ARG A 218 6.75 -21.40 17.07
N GLN A 219 6.94 -21.21 15.76
CA GLN A 219 6.58 -22.22 14.75
C GLN A 219 7.38 -23.51 15.02
N GLY A 220 6.66 -24.64 15.09
CA GLY A 220 7.25 -25.94 15.41
C GLY A 220 7.31 -26.28 16.90
N GLN A 221 7.10 -25.34 17.83
CA GLN A 221 7.07 -25.64 19.27
C GLN A 221 5.85 -26.47 19.69
N LEU A 222 4.69 -26.19 19.09
CA LEU A 222 3.45 -26.96 19.36
C LEU A 222 3.52 -28.38 18.77
N PRO A 223 3.90 -28.57 17.49
CA PRO A 223 4.14 -29.90 16.94
C PRO A 223 5.19 -30.69 17.73
N SER A 224 6.30 -30.06 18.14
CA SER A 224 7.34 -30.74 18.92
C SER A 224 6.93 -31.08 20.36
N LYS A 225 6.07 -30.26 20.99
CA LYS A 225 5.43 -30.63 22.25
C LYS A 225 4.50 -31.82 22.09
N TRP A 226 3.69 -31.88 21.04
CA TRP A 226 2.81 -33.01 20.79
C TRP A 226 3.55 -34.30 20.49
N THR A 227 4.64 -34.25 19.71
CA THR A 227 5.48 -35.44 19.48
C THR A 227 6.13 -35.91 20.78
N ARG A 228 6.61 -35.00 21.64
CA ARG A 228 7.13 -35.37 22.96
C ARG A 228 6.06 -35.99 23.86
N GLU A 229 4.87 -35.39 23.93
CA GLU A 229 3.76 -35.94 24.72
C GLU A 229 3.31 -37.32 24.20
N LEU A 230 3.35 -37.55 22.89
CA LEU A 230 3.07 -38.85 22.29
C LEU A 230 4.15 -39.88 22.65
N GLU A 231 5.43 -39.54 22.50
CA GLU A 231 6.56 -40.41 22.88
C GLU A 231 6.55 -40.75 24.37
N GLU A 232 6.21 -39.77 25.22
CA GLU A 232 6.14 -39.94 26.68
C GLU A 232 4.95 -40.80 27.07
N ARG A 233 3.80 -40.66 26.40
CA ARG A 233 2.65 -41.57 26.55
C ARG A 233 2.95 -42.98 26.06
N GLU A 234 3.63 -43.13 24.93
CA GLU A 234 4.04 -44.44 24.42
C GLU A 234 5.00 -45.14 25.38
N LYS A 235 5.99 -44.41 25.92
CA LYS A 235 6.89 -44.93 26.97
C LYS A 235 6.13 -45.33 28.22
N GLN A 236 5.23 -44.49 28.73
CA GLN A 236 4.41 -44.83 29.89
C GLN A 236 3.53 -46.06 29.65
N LEU A 237 3.00 -46.23 28.43
CA LEU A 237 2.24 -47.42 28.05
C LEU A 237 3.12 -48.67 27.99
N LEU A 238 4.34 -48.56 27.44
CA LEU A 238 5.31 -49.65 27.40
C LEU A 238 5.76 -50.06 28.81
N GLU A 239 6.01 -49.09 29.70
CA GLU A 239 6.35 -49.33 31.11
C GLU A 239 5.20 -50.00 31.86
N LYS A 240 3.96 -49.56 31.64
CA LYS A 240 2.77 -50.19 32.23
C LYS A 240 2.49 -51.60 31.69
N LYS A 241 2.83 -51.88 30.42
CA LYS A 241 2.81 -53.23 29.85
C LYS A 241 3.91 -54.11 30.47
N ALA A 242 5.12 -53.59 30.60
CA ALA A 242 6.26 -54.31 31.18
C ALA A 242 6.08 -54.65 32.66
N THR A 243 5.38 -53.79 33.42
CA THR A 243 5.07 -54.01 34.84
C THR A 243 3.83 -54.88 35.07
N GLY A 244 3.17 -55.36 34.01
CA GLY A 244 2.02 -56.25 34.11
C GLY A 244 0.75 -55.59 34.69
N GLN A 245 0.73 -54.26 34.82
CA GLN A 245 -0.46 -53.51 35.27
C GLN A 245 -1.53 -53.36 34.19
N ILE A 246 -1.20 -53.68 32.93
CA ILE A 246 -2.14 -53.73 31.82
C ILE A 246 -2.11 -55.15 31.24
N ASP A 247 -3.21 -55.88 31.45
CA ASP A 247 -3.40 -57.22 30.91
C ASP A 247 -3.42 -57.15 29.37
N ALA A 248 -2.66 -58.00 28.69
CA ALA A 248 -2.54 -58.03 27.23
C ALA A 248 -3.88 -58.31 26.52
N ARG A 249 -4.93 -58.65 27.27
CA ARG A 249 -6.31 -58.81 26.80
C ARG A 249 -7.08 -57.50 26.59
N PHE A 250 -6.56 -56.35 27.04
CA PHE A 250 -7.14 -55.03 26.76
C PHE A 250 -6.62 -54.39 25.47
N VAL A 251 -6.01 -55.17 24.57
CA VAL A 251 -5.51 -54.69 23.27
C VAL A 251 -6.64 -54.52 22.25
N ASP A 252 -7.80 -55.14 22.46
CA ASP A 252 -9.01 -54.93 21.64
C ASP A 252 -10.18 -54.50 22.52
N GLY A 253 -9.97 -53.48 23.37
CA GLY A 253 -11.09 -52.77 23.97
C GLY A 253 -12.02 -52.30 22.84
N GLU A 254 -13.30 -52.67 22.91
CA GLU A 254 -14.36 -52.32 21.95
C GLU A 254 -14.01 -51.02 21.25
N GLU A 255 -13.79 -51.09 19.94
CA GLU A 255 -13.64 -49.94 19.05
C GLU A 255 -14.57 -48.82 19.51
N ASP A 256 -13.93 -47.92 20.26
CA ASP A 256 -14.47 -46.81 21.03
C ASP A 256 -15.90 -46.48 20.59
N GLU A 257 -16.91 -46.98 21.33
CA GLU A 257 -18.33 -46.74 21.00
C GLU A 257 -18.62 -45.24 20.85
N LEU A 258 -17.87 -44.40 21.56
CA LEU A 258 -17.90 -42.95 21.39
C LEU A 258 -17.35 -42.54 20.00
N ARG A 259 -16.25 -43.12 19.53
CA ARG A 259 -15.70 -42.88 18.19
C ARG A 259 -16.64 -43.37 17.08
N LYS A 260 -17.32 -44.52 17.27
CA LYS A 260 -18.40 -44.99 16.37
C LYS A 260 -19.64 -44.09 16.41
N ARG A 261 -20.02 -43.55 17.57
CA ARG A 261 -21.12 -42.58 17.71
C ARG A 261 -20.79 -41.20 17.11
N TYR A 262 -19.55 -40.74 17.25
CA TYR A 262 -19.10 -39.44 16.72
C TYR A 262 -18.85 -39.48 15.21
N ILE A 263 -18.43 -40.62 14.65
CA ILE A 263 -18.30 -40.88 13.22
C ILE A 263 -19.52 -41.69 12.74
N THR A 264 -20.72 -41.15 12.96
CA THR A 264 -21.93 -41.71 12.37
C THR A 264 -21.99 -41.34 10.88
N ARG A 265 -22.33 -42.31 10.01
CA ARG A 265 -22.51 -42.12 8.56
C ARG A 265 -23.40 -40.91 8.24
N ASP A 266 -24.39 -40.71 9.09
CA ASP A 266 -25.34 -39.59 9.08
C ASP A 266 -24.68 -38.20 9.22
N ARG A 267 -23.57 -38.05 9.97
CA ARG A 267 -22.83 -36.77 10.06
C ARG A 267 -21.93 -36.51 8.85
N ILE A 268 -21.48 -37.57 8.16
CA ILE A 268 -20.76 -37.46 6.88
C ILE A 268 -21.74 -37.10 5.76
N GLU A 269 -22.93 -37.73 5.74
CA GLU A 269 -24.01 -37.45 4.79
C GLU A 269 -24.60 -36.04 4.99
N ARG A 270 -24.66 -35.55 6.23
CA ARG A 270 -25.00 -34.15 6.56
C ARG A 270 -23.84 -33.14 6.37
N GLY A 271 -22.66 -33.58 5.94
CA GLY A 271 -21.51 -32.72 5.62
C GLY A 271 -20.75 -32.11 6.81
N LEU A 272 -20.98 -32.59 8.03
CA LEU A 272 -20.33 -32.10 9.26
C LEU A 272 -18.95 -32.72 9.51
N LEU A 273 -18.68 -33.89 8.91
CA LEU A 273 -17.38 -34.56 8.93
C LEU A 273 -17.02 -34.97 7.50
N VAL A 274 -15.75 -34.84 7.13
CA VAL A 274 -15.24 -35.25 5.82
C VAL A 274 -14.64 -36.65 5.98
N SER A 275 -15.11 -37.62 5.19
CA SER A 275 -14.53 -38.96 5.20
C SER A 275 -13.03 -38.90 4.85
N HIS A 276 -12.25 -39.88 5.31
CA HIS A 276 -10.82 -39.90 5.01
C HIS A 276 -10.56 -39.92 3.49
N GLU A 277 -11.36 -40.66 2.72
CA GLU A 277 -11.30 -40.65 1.26
C GLU A 277 -11.62 -39.27 0.67
N SER A 278 -12.68 -38.61 1.14
CA SER A 278 -13.02 -37.26 0.65
C SER A 278 -11.98 -36.21 1.06
N MET A 279 -11.34 -36.38 2.21
CA MET A 279 -10.22 -35.54 2.66
C MET A 279 -9.00 -35.73 1.77
N MET A 280 -8.66 -36.99 1.44
CA MET A 280 -7.54 -37.33 0.56
C MET A 280 -7.79 -36.85 -0.88
N GLU A 281 -9.01 -36.98 -1.39
CA GLU A 281 -9.41 -36.39 -2.68
C GLU A 281 -9.28 -34.86 -2.66
N ARG A 282 -9.75 -34.19 -1.60
CA ARG A 282 -9.59 -32.74 -1.45
C ARG A 282 -8.12 -32.33 -1.39
N GLN A 283 -7.27 -33.07 -0.67
CA GLN A 283 -5.83 -32.81 -0.63
C GLN A 283 -5.18 -32.99 -2.01
N LYS A 284 -5.56 -34.04 -2.74
CA LYS A 284 -5.09 -34.27 -4.12
C LYS A 284 -5.50 -33.13 -5.04
N LEU A 285 -6.76 -32.68 -4.97
CA LEU A 285 -7.30 -31.58 -5.77
C LEU A 285 -6.63 -30.23 -5.44
N ILE A 286 -6.28 -30.00 -4.16
CA ILE A 286 -5.50 -28.84 -3.73
C ILE A 286 -4.06 -28.92 -4.28
N GLN A 287 -3.41 -30.09 -4.23
CA GLN A 287 -2.09 -30.28 -4.80
C GLN A 287 -2.08 -30.06 -6.32
N GLU A 288 -3.07 -30.58 -7.05
CA GLU A 288 -3.25 -30.37 -8.49
C GLU A 288 -3.46 -28.89 -8.81
N ARG A 289 -4.26 -28.17 -8.03
CA ARG A 289 -4.45 -26.70 -8.18
C ARG A 289 -3.18 -25.92 -7.90
N LEU A 290 -2.38 -26.32 -6.91
CA LEU A 290 -1.10 -25.69 -6.60
C LEU A 290 -0.07 -25.94 -7.71
N GLN A 291 -0.02 -27.15 -8.27
CA GLN A 291 0.82 -27.47 -9.42
C GLN A 291 0.37 -26.71 -10.68
N GLY A 292 -0.94 -26.60 -10.92
CA GLY A 292 -1.50 -25.81 -12.02
C GLY A 292 -1.20 -24.31 -11.90
N ARG A 293 -1.24 -23.73 -10.69
CA ARG A 293 -0.81 -22.35 -10.44
C ARG A 293 0.68 -22.16 -10.72
N LYS A 294 1.54 -23.05 -10.21
CA LYS A 294 2.99 -23.03 -10.50
C LYS A 294 3.28 -23.11 -12.01
N LYS A 295 2.50 -23.88 -12.78
CA LYS A 295 2.63 -23.94 -14.23
C LYS A 295 2.24 -22.61 -14.90
N LYS A 296 1.14 -22.00 -14.48
CA LYS A 296 0.72 -20.67 -14.98
C LYS A 296 1.70 -19.56 -14.61
N ASP A 297 2.29 -19.62 -13.42
CA ASP A 297 3.29 -18.63 -12.98
C ASP A 297 4.58 -18.78 -13.80
N ARG A 298 5.01 -20.01 -14.10
CA ARG A 298 6.12 -20.27 -15.04
C ARG A 298 5.82 -19.86 -16.48
N GLU A 299 4.59 -20.03 -16.96
CA GLU A 299 4.16 -19.55 -18.28
C GLU A 299 4.13 -18.02 -18.34
N LYS A 300 3.74 -17.34 -17.25
CA LYS A 300 3.82 -15.87 -17.14
C LYS A 300 5.25 -15.38 -17.09
N GLU A 301 6.13 -16.02 -16.32
CA GLU A 301 7.57 -15.72 -16.33
C GLU A 301 8.18 -15.95 -17.73
N ALA A 302 7.79 -17.01 -18.44
CA ALA A 302 8.25 -17.25 -19.82
C ALA A 302 7.76 -16.19 -20.81
N ILE A 303 6.58 -15.58 -20.57
CA ILE A 303 6.05 -14.47 -21.37
C ILE A 303 6.76 -13.15 -21.02
N GLU A 304 7.12 -12.92 -19.76
CA GLU A 304 7.90 -11.74 -19.33
C GLU A 304 9.38 -11.79 -19.73
N VAL A 305 9.94 -12.98 -19.93
CA VAL A 305 11.33 -13.19 -20.44
C VAL A 305 11.40 -13.13 -21.98
N ALA A 306 10.26 -13.03 -22.69
CA ALA A 306 10.29 -12.71 -24.11
C ALA A 306 10.86 -11.29 -24.29
N PRO A 307 11.85 -11.05 -25.18
CA PRO A 307 12.52 -9.76 -25.30
C PRO A 307 11.48 -8.68 -25.67
N THR A 308 11.12 -7.89 -24.66
CA THR A 308 10.18 -6.76 -24.75
C THR A 308 10.85 -5.52 -25.33
N ASN A 309 12.18 -5.50 -25.42
CA ASN A 309 12.90 -4.40 -25.99
C ASN A 309 13.15 -4.62 -27.49
N PHE A 310 12.59 -3.73 -28.32
CA PHE A 310 12.76 -3.72 -29.79
C PHE A 310 14.23 -3.85 -30.22
N LYS A 311 15.16 -3.30 -29.42
CA LYS A 311 16.61 -3.41 -29.64
C LYS A 311 17.16 -4.84 -29.52
N GLU A 312 16.63 -5.66 -28.62
CA GLU A 312 17.07 -7.06 -28.48
C GLU A 312 16.56 -7.93 -29.64
N ARG A 313 15.34 -7.65 -30.13
CA ARG A 313 14.82 -8.30 -31.34
C ARG A 313 15.63 -7.94 -32.59
N GLN A 314 16.07 -6.67 -32.73
CA GLN A 314 16.96 -6.27 -33.81
C GLN A 314 18.35 -6.94 -33.72
N ALA A 315 18.90 -7.07 -32.50
CA ALA A 315 20.19 -7.73 -32.30
C ALA A 315 20.15 -9.25 -32.59
N GLN A 316 19.03 -9.93 -32.26
CA GLN A 316 18.84 -11.34 -32.59
C GLN A 316 18.62 -11.56 -34.10
N LEU A 317 17.85 -10.70 -34.77
CA LEU A 317 17.67 -10.73 -36.23
C LEU A 317 19.00 -10.49 -36.97
N ALA A 318 19.81 -9.55 -36.50
CA ALA A 318 21.14 -9.28 -37.08
C ALA A 318 22.13 -10.45 -36.91
N LYS A 319 21.98 -11.27 -35.85
CA LYS A 319 22.77 -12.49 -35.66
C LYS A 319 22.32 -13.62 -36.58
N LEU A 320 21.02 -13.74 -36.85
CA LEU A 320 20.48 -14.79 -37.73
C LEU A 320 20.78 -14.52 -39.21
N LEU A 321 20.87 -13.26 -39.63
CA LEU A 321 21.23 -12.86 -41.00
C LEU A 321 22.73 -12.92 -41.33
N LYS A 322 23.57 -13.31 -40.35
CA LYS A 322 25.03 -13.49 -40.53
C LYS A 322 25.45 -14.97 -40.63
N ARG A 323 24.49 -15.90 -40.71
CA ARG A 323 24.73 -17.30 -41.07
C ARG A 323 24.23 -17.54 -42.48
#